data_AF-A0A1Y3L6A3-F1
#
_entry.id   AF-A0A1Y3L6A3-F1
#
_cell.length_a   1.000
_cell.length_b   1.000
_cell.length_c   1.000
_cell.angle_alpha   90.00
_cell.angle_beta   90.00
_cell.angle_gamma   90.00
#
_symmetry.space_group_name_H-M   'P 1'
#
loop_
_entity.id
_entity.type
_entity.pdbx_description
1 polymer ?
#
loop_
_entity_poly.entity_id
_entity_poly.type
_entity_poly.pdbx_seq_one_letter_code
_entity_poly.pdbx_strand_id
1 'polypeptide(L)' 'MAFDYDSRTADKFVVRLPDGMRDLVAAAADADDRSMNSLIVTAIRNELEGRARANALLDALAQAAEVKGVQHAGA' A
#
# COMPACT_ATOMS: atom_id res chain seq x y z
N MET A 1 -8.29 -8.71 -20.09
CA MET A 1 -6.93 -8.54 -20.64
C MET A 1 -6.00 -9.39 -19.79
N ALA A 2 -5.40 -10.43 -20.36
CA ALA A 2 -4.38 -11.20 -19.67
C ALA A 2 -3.12 -10.31 -19.64
N PHE A 3 -2.73 -9.86 -18.46
CA PHE A 3 -1.45 -9.19 -18.27
C PHE A 3 -0.38 -10.26 -18.41
N ASP A 4 0.20 -10.38 -19.60
CA ASP A 4 1.39 -11.19 -19.83
C ASP A 4 2.55 -10.51 -19.08
N TYR A 5 2.64 -10.78 -17.78
CA TYR A 5 3.60 -10.17 -16.88
C TYR A 5 4.89 -10.97 -16.97
N ASP A 6 5.56 -10.92 -18.13
CA ASP A 6 6.90 -11.46 -18.26
C ASP A 6 7.81 -10.65 -17.33
N SER A 7 8.32 -11.30 -16.29
CA SER A 7 9.28 -10.70 -15.36
C SER A 7 10.50 -10.11 -16.07
N ARG A 8 10.79 -10.52 -17.31
CA ARG A 8 11.88 -9.99 -18.13
C ARG A 8 11.60 -8.60 -18.70
N THR A 9 10.35 -8.25 -18.95
CA THR A 9 9.94 -6.94 -19.50
C THR A 9 9.45 -5.98 -18.42
N ALA A 10 9.25 -6.46 -17.19
CA ALA A 10 8.85 -5.62 -16.06
C ALA A 10 9.92 -4.56 -15.70
N ASP A 11 9.43 -3.38 -15.28
CA ASP A 11 10.28 -2.30 -14.78
C ASP A 11 11.06 -2.74 -13.53
N LYS A 12 12.34 -2.40 -13.49
CA LYS A 12 13.26 -2.80 -12.41
C LYS A 12 13.58 -1.59 -11.55
N PHE A 13 13.30 -1.71 -10.25
CA PHE A 13 13.61 -0.69 -9.26
C PHE A 13 14.65 -1.22 -8.26
N VAL A 14 15.83 -0.62 -8.21
CA VAL A 14 16.91 -1.04 -7.29
C VAL A 14 16.69 -0.37 -5.93
N VAL A 15 16.45 -1.17 -4.91
CA VAL A 15 16.24 -0.72 -3.52
C VAL A 15 17.50 -0.96 -2.71
N ARG A 16 17.96 0.07 -1.97
CA ARG A 16 19.01 -0.09 -0.95
C ARG A 16 18.34 -0.40 0.37
N LEU A 17 18.55 -1.62 0.86
CA LEU A 17 18.05 -2.06 2.15
C LEU A 17 19.13 -1.85 3.21
N PRO A 18 18.76 -1.41 4.44
CA PRO A 18 19.65 -1.43 5.59
C PRO A 18 20.15 -2.85 5.91
N ASP A 19 21.24 -2.94 6.66
CA ASP A 19 21.83 -4.21 7.08
C ASP A 19 20.81 -5.12 7.78
N GLY A 20 20.82 -6.40 7.42
CA GLY A 20 19.90 -7.42 7.94
C GLY A 20 18.46 -7.36 7.40
N MET A 21 18.03 -6.25 6.80
CA MET A 21 16.64 -6.14 6.31
C MET A 21 16.36 -7.09 5.14
N ARG A 22 17.35 -7.34 4.28
CA ARG A 22 17.21 -8.31 3.17
C ARG A 22 16.96 -9.73 3.68
N ASP A 23 17.64 -10.12 4.75
CA ASP A 23 17.51 -11.46 5.32
C ASP A 23 16.15 -11.64 6.01
N LEU A 24 15.65 -10.60 6.66
CA LEU A 24 14.28 -10.58 7.19
C LEU A 24 13.24 -10.75 6.09
N VAL A 25 13.41 -10.05 4.96
CA VAL A 25 12.53 -10.17 3.79
C VAL A 25 12.59 -11.57 3.18
N ALA A 26 13.79 -12.17 3.11
CA ALA A 26 13.96 -13.53 2.61
C ALA A 26 13.24 -14.55 3.51
N ALA A 27 13.47 -14.50 4.82
CA ALA A 27 12.82 -15.40 5.77
C ALA A 27 11.29 -15.28 5.76
N ALA A 28 10.75 -14.06 5.63
CA ALA A 28 9.31 -13.84 5.51
C ALA A 28 8.75 -14.40 4.19
N ALA A 29 9.49 -14.24 3.09
CA ALA A 29 9.07 -14.77 1.79
C ALA A 29 9.08 -16.31 1.76
N ASP A 30 10.08 -16.93 2.39
CA ASP A 30 10.18 -18.39 2.53
C ASP A 30 9.05 -18.95 3.41
N ALA A 31 8.68 -18.26 4.50
CA ALA A 31 7.57 -18.66 5.35
C ALA A 31 6.19 -18.62 4.65
N ASP A 32 6.05 -17.75 3.65
CA ASP A 32 4.83 -17.55 2.87
C ASP A 32 4.85 -18.31 1.51
N ASP A 33 5.82 -19.21 1.29
CA ASP A 33 6.01 -19.96 0.03
C ASP A 33 5.98 -19.08 -1.23
N ARG A 34 6.61 -17.89 -1.16
CA ARG A 34 6.59 -16.89 -2.23
C ARG A 34 7.96 -16.30 -2.50
N SER A 35 8.15 -15.75 -3.70
CA SER A 35 9.40 -15.03 -4.00
C SER A 35 9.48 -13.70 -3.24
N MET A 36 10.70 -13.28 -2.89
CA MET A 36 10.94 -11.95 -2.30
C MET A 36 10.32 -10.83 -3.14
N ASN A 37 10.39 -10.92 -4.47
CA ASN A 37 9.77 -9.93 -5.36
C ASN A 37 8.25 -9.86 -5.14
N SER A 38 7.59 -11.03 -5.11
CA SER A 38 6.16 -11.10 -4.86
C SER A 38 5.82 -10.45 -3.51
N LEU A 39 6.57 -10.78 -2.45
CA LEU A 39 6.36 -10.20 -1.12
C LEU A 39 6.51 -8.69 -1.11
N ILE A 40 7.58 -8.15 -1.72
CA ILE A 40 7.82 -6.71 -1.82
C ILE A 40 6.69 -6.02 -2.59
N VAL A 41 6.26 -6.57 -3.72
CA VAL A 41 5.15 -6.01 -4.52
C VAL A 41 3.84 -5.98 -3.73
N THR A 42 3.52 -7.05 -2.99
CA THR A 42 2.34 -7.08 -2.12
C THR A 42 2.45 -6.08 -0.97
N ALA A 43 3.60 -5.96 -0.33
CA ALA A 43 3.82 -4.99 0.75
C ALA A 43 3.61 -3.55 0.26
N ILE A 44 4.16 -3.20 -0.91
CA ILE A 44 3.97 -1.88 -1.53
C ILE A 44 2.50 -1.63 -1.85
N ARG A 45 1.81 -2.61 -2.46
CA ARG A 45 0.38 -2.50 -2.78
C ARG A 45 -0.46 -2.25 -1.53
N ASN A 46 -0.25 -3.05 -0.49
CA ASN A 46 -1.01 -2.96 0.75
C ASN A 46 -0.82 -1.59 1.41
N GLU A 47 0.39 -1.04 1.38
CA GLU A 47 0.65 0.29 1.90
C GLU A 47 -0.05 1.38 1.08
N LEU A 48 0.08 1.35 -0.26
CA LEU A 48 -0.58 2.34 -1.12
C LEU A 48 -2.11 2.31 -0.96
N GLU A 49 -2.71 1.12 -0.91
CA GLU A 49 -4.15 0.95 -0.69
C GLU A 49 -4.57 1.37 0.72
N GLY A 50 -3.78 1.03 1.74
CA GLY A 50 -4.00 1.42 3.12
C GLY A 50 -4.04 2.94 3.28
N ARG A 51 -3.04 3.63 2.72
CA ARG A 51 -2.99 5.11 2.68
C ARG A 51 -4.19 5.70 1.96
N ALA A 52 -4.54 5.17 0.78
CA ALA A 52 -5.68 5.67 0.01
C ALA A 52 -6.99 5.55 0.80
N ARG A 53 -7.22 4.40 1.46
CA ARG A 53 -8.39 4.18 2.32
C ARG A 53 -8.41 5.14 3.52
N ALA A 54 -7.27 5.34 4.18
CA ALA A 54 -7.15 6.25 5.31
C ALA A 54 -7.48 7.69 4.90
N ASN A 55 -6.94 8.17 3.78
CA ASN A 55 -7.22 9.51 3.27
C ASN A 55 -8.70 9.68 2.91
N ALA A 56 -9.30 8.72 2.21
CA ALA A 56 -10.72 8.77 1.88
C ALA A 56 -11.62 8.83 3.12
N LEU A 57 -11.24 8.14 4.20
CA LEU A 57 -11.96 8.22 5.48
C LEU A 57 -11.82 9.60 6.12
N LEU A 58 -10.60 10.17 6.13
CA LEU A 58 -10.37 11.52 6.66
C LEU A 58 -11.18 12.57 5.88
N ASP A 59 -11.23 12.46 4.56
CA ASP A 59 -12.01 13.35 3.70
C ASP A 59 -13.52 13.23 3.99
N ALA A 60 -14.03 12.00 4.12
CA ALA A 60 -15.43 11.76 4.45
C ALA A 60 -15.79 12.31 5.84
N LEU A 61 -14.88 12.18 6.82
CA LEU A 61 -15.06 12.74 8.16
C LEU A 61 -15.05 14.28 8.14
N ALA A 62 -14.17 14.89 7.36
CA ALA A 62 -14.11 16.35 7.20
C ALA A 62 -15.42 16.89 6.59
N GLN A 63 -15.90 16.28 5.51
CA GLN A 63 -17.18 16.65 4.87
C GLN A 63 -18.37 16.49 5.85
N ALA A 64 -18.40 15.40 6.61
CA ALA A 64 -19.46 15.18 7.59
C ALA A 64 -19.43 16.22 8.72
N ALA A 65 -18.24 16.64 9.15
CA ALA A 65 -18.08 17.69 10.15
C ALA A 65 -18.54 19.06 9.62
N GLU A 66 -18.23 19.39 8.36
CA GLU A 66 -18.71 20.62 7.71
C GLU A 66 -20.24 20.66 7.63
N VAL A 67 -20.87 19.56 7.19
CA VAL A 67 -22.35 19.47 7.13
C VAL A 67 -22.97 19.67 8.51
N LYS A 68 -22.41 19.06 9.57
CA LYS A 68 -22.91 19.25 10.94
C LYS A 68 -22.69 20.67 11.47
N GLY A 69 -21.58 21.31 11.12
CA GLY A 69 -21.30 22.70 11.49
C GLY A 69 -22.30 23.68 10.88
N VAL A 70 -22.71 23.44 9.62
CA VAL A 70 -23.75 24.24 8.95
C VAL A 70 -25.13 24.03 9.58
N GLN A 71 -25.44 22.80 10.01
CA GLN A 71 -26.75 22.49 10.62
C GLN A 71 -26.97 23.13 12.00
N HIS A 72 -25.91 23.40 12.77
CA HIS A 72 -26.03 24.07 14.08
C HIS A 72 -26.03 25.60 14.02
N ALA A 73 -25.53 26.21 12.94
CA ALA A 73 -25.51 27.66 12.79
C ALA A 73 -26.84 28.27 12.30
N GLY A 74 -27.84 27.42 11.99
CA GLY A 74 -29.15 27.83 11.48
C GLY A 74 -30.33 27.71 12.46
N ALA A 75 -30.07 27.57 13.77
CA ALA A 75 -31.08 27.48 14.82
C ALA A 75 -31.11 28.73 15.71
#